data_AF-A0A3P7JKP9-F1
#
_entry.id   AF-A0A3P7JKP9-F1
#
_cell.length_a   1.000
_cell.length_b   1.000
_cell.length_c   1.000
_cell.angle_alpha   90.00
_cell.angle_beta   90.00
_cell.angle_gamma   90.00
#
_symmetry.space_group_name_H-M   'P 1'
#
loop_
_entity.id
_entity.type
_entity.pdbx_description
1 polymer ?
#
loop_
_entity_poly.entity_id
_entity_poly.type
_entity_poly.pdbx_seq_one_letter_code
_entity_poly.pdbx_strand_id
1 'polypeptide(L)'
;MESITKRFYTNLFFVNTPVKPVIPSGVLPPRILPAEVRAAIKTKKAATVLGPDHVSADLLRAGGSRLREILAAQLTSYLQKKDPRLVENHKYNPPS
;
A
#
# COMPACT_ATOMS: atom_id res chain seq x y z
N MET A 1 -29.34 -15.10 18.49
CA MET A 1 -28.79 -13.76 18.18
C MET A 1 -27.27 -13.81 18.02
N GLU A 2 -26.53 -14.24 19.04
CA GLU A 2 -25.05 -14.22 19.05
C GLU A 2 -24.39 -15.00 17.89
N SER A 3 -24.93 -16.15 17.48
CA SER A 3 -24.40 -16.95 16.38
C SER A 3 -24.56 -16.27 15.01
N ILE A 4 -25.65 -15.52 14.82
CA ILE A 4 -25.90 -14.75 13.59
C ILE A 4 -24.95 -13.56 13.55
N THR A 5 -24.83 -12.83 14.66
CA THR A 5 -23.90 -11.71 14.82
C THR A 5 -22.45 -12.14 14.59
N LYS A 6 -22.03 -13.26 15.20
CA LYS A 6 -20.68 -13.82 15.03
C LYS A 6 -20.41 -14.23 13.58
N ARG A 7 -21.35 -14.90 12.92
CA ARG A 7 -21.23 -15.27 11.50
C ARG A 7 -21.18 -14.03 10.60
N PHE A 8 -21.99 -13.02 10.88
CA PHE A 8 -22.04 -11.78 10.12
C PHE A 8 -20.71 -11.01 10.22
N TYR A 9 -20.17 -10.82 11.43
CA TYR A 9 -18.88 -10.16 11.60
C TYR A 9 -17.70 -11.01 11.11
N THR A 10 -17.75 -12.34 11.30
CA THR A 10 -16.72 -13.23 10.76
C THR A 10 -16.67 -13.12 9.23
N ASN A 11 -17.82 -13.14 8.55
CA ASN A 11 -17.87 -12.94 7.11
C ASN A 11 -17.42 -11.54 6.70
N LEU A 12 -17.78 -10.49 7.46
CA LEU A 12 -17.37 -9.11 7.19
C LEU A 12 -15.84 -8.93 7.23
N PHE A 13 -15.16 -9.54 8.20
CA PHE A 13 -13.71 -9.45 8.37
C PHE A 13 -12.92 -10.52 7.60
N PHE A 14 -13.55 -11.63 7.20
CA PHE A 14 -12.93 -12.67 6.38
C PHE A 14 -12.91 -12.33 4.90
N VAL A 15 -13.77 -11.41 4.43
CA VAL A 15 -13.62 -10.73 3.12
C VAL A 15 -12.50 -9.67 3.22
N ASN A 16 -11.35 -10.11 3.73
CA ASN A 16 -10.05 -9.49 3.54
C ASN A 16 -9.48 -9.96 2.20
N THR A 17 -10.31 -10.05 1.15
CA THR A 17 -9.80 -10.30 -0.19
C THR A 17 -8.89 -9.13 -0.53
N PRO A 18 -7.56 -9.33 -0.64
CA PRO A 18 -6.71 -8.26 -1.09
C PRO A 18 -7.21 -7.89 -2.48
N VAL A 19 -7.75 -6.67 -2.61
CA VAL A 19 -8.10 -6.12 -3.92
C VAL A 19 -6.81 -6.19 -4.72
N LYS A 20 -6.69 -7.19 -5.59
CA LYS A 20 -5.59 -7.27 -6.54
C LYS A 20 -5.85 -6.10 -7.49
N PRO A 21 -4.92 -5.16 -7.62
CA PRO A 21 -5.00 -4.19 -8.70
C PRO A 21 -5.22 -4.99 -9.99
N VAL A 22 -6.30 -4.69 -10.72
CA VAL A 22 -6.54 -5.29 -12.05
C VAL A 22 -5.55 -4.62 -13.00
N ILE A 23 -4.30 -5.04 -12.91
CA ILE A 23 -3.25 -4.67 -13.84
C ILE A 23 -3.27 -5.75 -14.91
N PRO A 24 -3.37 -5.38 -16.21
CA PRO A 24 -3.24 -6.33 -17.30
C PRO A 24 -1.98 -7.18 -17.08
N SER A 25 -2.15 -8.50 -17.09
CA SER A 25 -1.09 -9.45 -16.78
C SER A 25 0.15 -9.18 -17.64
N GLY A 26 1.23 -8.67 -17.04
CA GLY A 26 2.51 -8.41 -17.69
C GLY A 26 2.90 -6.94 -17.85
N VAL A 27 2.06 -6.00 -17.40
CA VAL A 27 2.42 -4.59 -17.32
C VAL A 27 2.90 -4.28 -15.91
N LEU A 28 4.13 -3.76 -15.78
CA LEU A 28 4.63 -3.25 -14.49
C LEU A 28 3.70 -2.13 -14.00
N PRO A 29 3.27 -2.13 -12.73
CA PRO A 29 2.56 -1.01 -12.15
C PRO A 29 3.38 0.27 -12.34
N PRO A 30 2.74 1.39 -12.69
CA PRO A 30 3.41 2.66 -12.85
C PRO A 30 4.09 3.07 -11.53
N ARG A 31 5.25 3.71 -11.66
CA ARG A 31 5.96 4.26 -10.50
C ARG A 31 5.17 5.43 -9.92
N ILE A 32 5.06 5.46 -8.60
CA ILE A 32 4.42 6.58 -7.89
C ILE A 32 5.41 7.73 -7.80
N LEU A 33 4.96 8.94 -8.15
CA LEU A 33 5.78 10.14 -8.10
C LEU A 33 5.65 10.85 -6.74
N PRO A 34 6.70 11.53 -6.25
CA PRO A 34 6.60 12.35 -5.04
C PRO A 34 5.52 13.45 -5.13
N ALA A 35 5.23 13.93 -6.34
CA ALA A 35 4.16 14.90 -6.60
C ALA A 35 2.75 14.31 -6.36
N GLU A 36 2.53 13.05 -6.70
CA GLU A 36 1.26 12.35 -6.45
C GLU A 36 1.07 12.13 -4.95
N VAL A 37 2.13 11.71 -4.25
CA VAL A 37 2.12 11.59 -2.78
C VAL A 37 1.80 12.94 -2.14
N ARG A 38 2.40 14.04 -2.62
CA ARG A 38 2.08 15.39 -2.17
C ARG A 38 0.60 15.74 -2.39
N ALA A 39 0.05 15.43 -3.56
CA ALA A 39 -1.35 15.70 -3.86
C ALA A 39 -2.28 14.90 -2.93
N ALA A 40 -2.00 13.60 -2.73
CA ALA A 40 -2.78 12.75 -1.84
C ALA A 40 -2.75 13.20 -0.36
N ILE A 41 -1.59 13.63 0.14
CA ILE A 41 -1.46 14.18 1.50
C ILE A 41 -2.27 15.48 1.64
N LYS A 42 -2.33 16.30 0.59
CA LYS A 42 -3.12 17.53 0.60
C LYS A 42 -4.63 17.26 0.61
N THR A 43 -5.10 16.30 -0.17
CA THR A 43 -6.54 15.96 -0.27
C THR A 43 -7.07 15.27 0.98
N LYS A 44 -6.20 14.64 1.79
CA LYS A 44 -6.59 14.07 3.08
C LYS A 44 -7.07 15.19 4.01
N LYS A 45 -8.34 15.15 4.40
CA LYS A 45 -8.89 16.03 5.45
C LYS A 45 -8.16 15.76 6.77
N ALA A 46 -7.97 16.80 7.57
CA ALA A 46 -7.57 16.64 8.95
C ALA A 46 -8.66 15.81 9.64
N ALA A 47 -8.31 14.60 10.07
CA ALA A 47 -9.27 13.71 10.71
C ALA A 47 -9.47 14.17 12.17
N THR A 48 -10.73 14.22 12.63
CA THR A 48 -11.07 14.46 14.04
C THR A 48 -10.69 13.27 14.94
N VAL A 49 -10.58 12.07 14.35
CA VAL A 49 -10.16 10.84 15.02
C VAL A 49 -9.02 10.21 14.23
N LEU A 50 -7.90 9.94 14.91
CA LEU A 50 -6.73 9.30 14.32
C LEU A 50 -7.02 7.81 14.10
N GLY A 51 -6.48 7.25 13.01
CA GLY A 51 -6.51 5.81 12.80
C GLY A 51 -5.67 5.07 13.86
N PRO A 52 -5.69 3.72 13.86
CA PRO A 52 -4.93 2.90 14.81
C PRO A 52 -3.43 3.21 14.85
N ASP A 53 -2.87 3.62 13.72
CA ASP A 53 -1.45 3.97 13.60
C ASP A 53 -1.12 5.36 14.18
N HIS A 54 -2.12 6.10 14.65
CA HIS A 54 -2.01 7.46 15.18
C HIS A 54 -1.35 8.49 14.24
N VAL A 55 -1.25 8.20 12.94
CA VAL A 55 -0.65 9.08 11.92
C VAL A 55 -1.67 10.10 11.40
N SER A 56 -1.46 11.38 11.75
CA SER A 56 -2.33 12.49 11.31
C SER A 56 -1.97 13.02 9.91
N ALA A 57 -2.92 13.69 9.26
CA ALA A 57 -2.66 14.36 7.99
C ALA A 57 -1.64 15.51 8.15
N ASP A 58 -1.65 16.19 9.30
CA ASP A 58 -0.75 17.31 9.57
C ASP A 58 0.68 16.85 9.82
N LEU A 59 0.86 15.68 10.46
CA LEU A 59 2.17 15.04 10.57
C LEU A 59 2.76 14.71 9.19
N LEU A 60 1.94 14.20 8.28
CA LEU A 60 2.36 13.91 6.90
C LEU A 60 2.65 15.19 6.11
N ARG A 61 1.94 16.28 6.36
CA ARG A 61 2.20 17.60 5.75
C ARG A 61 3.51 18.19 6.25
N ALA A 62 3.81 18.04 7.55
CA ALA A 62 5.03 18.51 8.18
C ALA A 62 6.29 17.75 7.74
N GLY A 63 6.16 16.49 7.33
CA GLY A 63 7.30 15.63 6.97
C GLY A 63 8.14 16.04 5.74
N GLY A 64 7.79 17.12 5.04
CA GLY A 64 8.64 17.72 4.00
C GLY A 64 8.80 16.91 2.71
N SER A 65 9.81 17.25 1.90
CA SER A 65 10.11 16.59 0.61
C SER A 65 10.67 15.18 0.80
N ARG A 66 11.62 15.01 1.73
CA ARG A 66 12.29 13.73 1.99
C ARG A 66 11.31 12.62 2.38
N LEU A 67 10.31 12.92 3.21
CA LEU A 67 9.27 11.94 3.54
C LEU A 67 8.49 11.51 2.29
N ARG A 68 8.14 12.45 1.40
CA ARG A 68 7.37 12.17 0.18
C ARG A 68 8.15 11.28 -0.79
N GLU A 69 9.46 11.48 -0.89
CA GLU A 69 10.36 10.64 -1.69
C GLU A 69 10.42 9.21 -1.13
N ILE A 70 10.60 9.06 0.19
CA ILE A 70 10.63 7.75 0.84
C ILE A 70 9.30 7.02 0.64
N LEU A 71 8.16 7.70 0.85
CA LEU A 71 6.84 7.13 0.64
C LEU A 71 6.63 6.71 -0.82
N ALA A 72 7.01 7.55 -1.79
CA ALA A 72 6.92 7.23 -3.21
C ALA A 72 7.74 5.98 -3.57
N ALA A 73 8.96 5.86 -3.05
CA ALA A 73 9.82 4.70 -3.27
C ALA A 73 9.24 3.42 -2.63
N GLN A 74 8.78 3.50 -1.38
CA GLN A 74 8.19 2.35 -0.67
C GLN A 74 6.90 1.86 -1.34
N LEU A 75 6.00 2.78 -1.71
CA LEU A 75 4.75 2.42 -2.38
C LEU A 75 5.01 1.84 -3.78
N THR A 76 5.96 2.41 -4.52
CA THR A 76 6.40 1.86 -5.82
C THR A 76 6.95 0.44 -5.66
N SER A 77 7.82 0.21 -4.67
CA SER A 77 8.36 -1.11 -4.37
C SER A 77 7.26 -2.10 -3.98
N TYR A 78 6.30 -1.69 -3.15
CA TYR A 78 5.16 -2.52 -2.75
C TYR A 78 4.33 -2.96 -3.96
N LEU A 79 4.03 -2.05 -4.89
CA LEU A 79 3.26 -2.35 -6.09
C LEU A 79 4.03 -3.32 -7.01
N GLN A 80 5.33 -3.08 -7.22
CA GLN A 80 6.16 -3.89 -8.12
C GLN A 80 6.54 -5.25 -7.54
N LYS A 81 6.73 -5.36 -6.21
CA LYS A 81 7.02 -6.64 -5.53
C LYS A 81 5.85 -7.63 -5.63
N LYS A 82 4.65 -7.12 -5.88
CA LYS A 82 3.44 -7.95 -6.05
C LYS A 82 3.33 -8.57 -7.44
N ASP A 83 4.22 -8.22 -8.38
CA ASP A 83 4.33 -8.90 -9.67
C ASP A 83 5.09 -10.24 -9.51
N PRO A 84 4.42 -11.39 -9.73
CA PRO A 84 5.06 -12.71 -9.60
C PRO A 84 6.17 -12.99 -10.64
N ARG A 85 6.43 -12.07 -11.58
CA ARG A 85 7.42 -12.25 -12.66
C ARG A 85 8.81 -11.70 -12.35
N LEU A 86 9.00 -10.95 -11.26
CA LEU A 86 10.31 -10.36 -10.91
C LEU A 86 11.13 -11.17 -9.89
N VAL A 87 10.67 -12.36 -9.48
CA VAL A 87 11.40 -13.22 -8.52
C VAL A 87 12.40 -14.16 -9.22
N GLU A 88 12.41 -14.28 -10.55
CA GLU A 88 13.23 -15.30 -11.25
C GLU A 88 14.65 -14.89 -11.70
N ASN A 89 15.16 -13.70 -11.36
CA ASN A 89 16.48 -13.26 -11.87
C ASN A 89 17.68 -13.43 -10.92
N HIS A 90 17.56 -14.25 -9.87
CA HIS A 90 18.73 -14.72 -9.11
C HIS A 90 18.82 -16.24 -9.11
N LYS A 91 19.09 -16.84 -10.28
CA LYS A 91 19.69 -18.17 -10.33
C LYS A 91 21.13 -18.06 -9.79
N TYR A 92 21.33 -18.67 -8.64
CA TYR A 92 22.62 -18.92 -8.01
C TYR A 92 23.47 -19.81 -8.91
N ASN A 93 24.66 -19.34 -9.32
CA ASN A 93 25.67 -20.16 -9.98
C ASN A 93 26.63 -20.69 -8.90
N PRO A 94 26.67 -22.00 -8.61
CA PRO A 94 27.64 -22.54 -7.67
C PRO A 94 29.05 -22.50 -8.31
N PRO A 95 30.11 -22.27 -7.51
CA PRO A 95 31.48 -22.33 -8.00
C PRO A 95 31.90 -23.77 -8.29
N SER A 96 32.63 -23.95 -9.39
CA SER A 96 33.25 -25.21 -9.85
C SER A 96 34.33 -25.73 -8.92
#